data_AF-H3C152-F1
#
_entry.id   AF-H3C152-F1
#
_cell.length_a   1.000
_cell.length_b   1.000
_cell.length_c   1.000
_cell.angle_alpha   90.00
_cell.angle_beta   90.00
_cell.angle_gamma   90.00
#
_symmetry.space_group_name_H-M   'P 1'
#
loop_
_entity.id
_entity.type
_entity.pdbx_description
1 polymer ?
#
loop_
_entity_poly.entity_id
_entity_poly.type
_entity_poly.pdbx_seq_one_letter_code
_entity_poly.pdbx_strand_id
1 'polypeptide(L)'
;MLLRRKACAALIFAILFLMLASQSIQRRHFLPLSLTLPVIAVTPTSRERGRSCGCVESCLSDLGGSNWFQQRYDPQQQPVLRSTNNLMDPTELRWWLV
;
A
#
# COMPACT_ATOMS: atom_id res chain seq x y z
N MET A 1 23.53 -10.34 -44.95
CA MET A 1 23.21 -9.44 -43.81
C MET A 1 21.74 -9.46 -43.38
N LEU A 2 20.79 -9.77 -44.27
CA LEU A 2 19.35 -9.81 -43.95
C LEU A 2 18.95 -10.90 -42.94
N LEU A 3 19.64 -12.05 -42.96
CA LEU A 3 19.36 -13.19 -42.05
C LEU A 3 19.71 -12.88 -40.59
N ARG A 4 20.85 -12.19 -40.35
CA ARG A 4 21.25 -11.75 -39.00
C ARG A 4 20.29 -10.71 -38.42
N ARG A 5 19.80 -9.79 -39.26
CA ARG A 5 18.83 -8.76 -38.84
C ARG A 5 17.47 -9.37 -38.47
N LYS A 6 17.01 -10.38 -39.22
CA LYS A 6 15.79 -11.14 -38.92
C LYS A 6 15.94 -11.96 -37.63
N ALA A 7 17.11 -12.58 -37.41
CA ALA A 7 17.42 -13.28 -36.17
C ALA A 7 17.41 -12.34 -34.95
N CYS A 8 18.03 -11.15 -35.05
CA CYS A 8 18.00 -10.16 -33.98
C CYS A 8 16.57 -9.67 -33.68
N ALA A 9 15.76 -9.43 -34.72
CA ALA A 9 14.37 -9.01 -34.53
C ALA A 9 13.56 -10.10 -33.80
N ALA A 10 13.68 -11.36 -34.22
CA ALA A 10 13.02 -12.48 -33.56
C ALA A 10 13.44 -12.62 -32.08
N LEU A 11 14.72 -12.41 -31.79
CA LEU A 11 15.25 -12.47 -30.43
C LEU A 11 14.69 -11.34 -29.53
N ILE A 12 14.58 -10.13 -30.06
CA ILE A 12 13.95 -9.00 -29.35
C ILE A 12 12.47 -9.29 -29.07
N PHE A 13 11.73 -9.80 -30.06
CA PHE A 13 10.33 -10.19 -29.87
C PHE A 13 10.15 -11.27 -28.80
N ALA A 14 11.04 -12.28 -28.76
CA ALA A 14 11.01 -13.32 -27.73
C ALA A 14 11.24 -12.76 -26.33
N ILE A 15 12.20 -11.83 -26.17
CA ILE A 15 12.48 -11.16 -24.88
C ILE A 15 11.27 -10.33 -24.44
N LEU A 16 10.70 -9.53 -25.34
CA LEU A 16 9.51 -8.72 -25.02
C LEU A 16 8.33 -9.60 -24.59
N PHE A 17 8.13 -10.74 -25.25
CA PHE A 17 7.07 -11.68 -24.89
C PHE A 17 7.29 -12.31 -23.51
N LEU A 18 8.54 -12.68 -23.18
CA LEU A 18 8.92 -13.19 -21.86
C LEU A 18 8.67 -12.14 -20.76
N MET A 19 9.02 -10.88 -21.01
CA MET A 19 8.78 -9.78 -20.08
C MET A 19 7.28 -9.51 -19.87
N LEU A 20 6.46 -9.63 -20.92
CA LEU A 20 5.01 -9.44 -20.82
C LEU A 20 4.34 -10.61 -20.08
N ALA A 21 4.78 -11.84 -20.35
CA ALA A 21 4.31 -13.04 -19.66
C ALA A 21 4.66 -13.00 -18.17
N SER A 22 5.90 -12.66 -17.80
CA SER A 22 6.33 -12.59 -16.40
C SER A 22 5.58 -11.50 -15.64
N GLN A 23 5.37 -10.32 -16.23
CA GLN A 23 4.55 -9.26 -15.65
C GLN A 23 3.09 -9.69 -15.43
N SER A 24 2.51 -10.40 -16.40
CA SER A 24 1.13 -10.90 -16.27
C SER A 24 0.97 -11.90 -15.13
N ILE A 25 1.96 -12.78 -14.94
CA ILE A 25 1.98 -13.77 -13.86
C ILE A 25 2.18 -13.06 -12.52
N GLN A 26 3.15 -12.15 -12.40
CA GLN A 26 3.36 -11.39 -11.16
C GLN A 26 2.12 -10.57 -10.76
N ARG A 27 1.49 -9.86 -11.70
CA ARG A 27 0.20 -9.16 -11.46
C ARG A 27 -0.88 -10.12 -10.98
N ARG A 28 -0.98 -11.31 -11.56
CA ARG A 28 -1.95 -12.35 -11.16
C ARG A 28 -1.61 -13.08 -9.87
N HIS A 29 -0.41 -12.97 -9.31
CA HIS A 29 -0.11 -13.46 -7.97
C HIS A 29 -0.28 -12.38 -6.90
N PHE A 30 -0.08 -11.10 -7.25
CA PHE A 30 -0.32 -9.97 -6.34
C PHE A 30 -1.80 -9.57 -6.23
N LEU A 31 -2.60 -9.66 -7.31
CA LEU A 31 -4.04 -9.40 -7.28
C LEU A 31 -4.88 -10.39 -6.43
N PRO A 32 -4.65 -11.73 -6.45
CA PRO A 32 -5.39 -12.66 -5.60
C PRO A 32 -4.99 -12.56 -4.13
N LEU A 33 -3.77 -12.08 -3.81
CA LEU A 33 -3.40 -11.82 -2.42
C LEU A 33 -4.21 -10.66 -1.82
N SER A 34 -4.66 -9.70 -2.64
CA SER A 34 -5.60 -8.66 -2.21
C SER A 34 -7.06 -9.14 -2.12
N LEU A 35 -7.45 -10.18 -2.87
CA LEU A 35 -8.83 -10.70 -2.93
C LEU A 35 -9.10 -11.86 -1.96
N THR A 36 -8.07 -12.41 -1.32
CA THR A 36 -8.19 -13.57 -0.40
C THR A 36 -8.08 -13.20 1.07
N LEU A 37 -7.92 -11.91 1.41
CA LEU A 37 -8.22 -11.48 2.77
C LEU A 37 -9.72 -11.73 2.99
N PRO A 38 -10.13 -12.54 3.99
CA PRO A 38 -11.52 -12.89 4.16
C PRO A 38 -12.30 -11.62 4.47
N VAL A 39 -12.99 -11.11 3.46
CA VAL A 39 -14.09 -10.17 3.65
C VAL A 39 -15.18 -10.99 4.33
N ILE A 40 -15.14 -10.99 5.67
CA ILE A 40 -16.29 -11.36 6.48
C ILE A 40 -17.40 -10.42 6.02
N ALA A 41 -18.32 -10.93 5.23
CA ALA A 41 -19.50 -10.22 4.77
C ALA A 41 -20.41 -9.97 5.98
N VAL A 42 -20.13 -8.91 6.72
CA VAL A 42 -21.07 -8.34 7.69
C VAL A 42 -22.00 -7.44 6.88
N THR A 43 -23.24 -7.89 6.71
CA THR A 43 -24.37 -7.12 6.20
C THR A 43 -24.38 -5.69 6.78
N PRO A 44 -24.47 -4.64 5.95
CA PRO A 44 -24.44 -3.27 6.43
C PRO A 44 -25.82 -2.89 6.97
N THR A 45 -26.08 -3.20 8.24
CA THR A 45 -27.10 -2.50 8.99
C THR A 45 -26.59 -1.08 9.25
N SER A 46 -27.09 -0.16 8.43
CA SER A 46 -27.08 1.28 8.66
C SER A 46 -27.35 1.60 10.13
N ARG A 47 -26.49 2.47 10.70
CA ARG A 47 -26.47 3.03 12.06
C ARG A 47 -25.59 2.29 13.08
N GLU A 48 -24.30 2.57 13.02
CA GLU A 48 -23.59 3.19 14.16
C GLU A 48 -22.24 3.76 13.69
N ARG A 49 -22.00 5.01 14.06
CA ARG A 49 -20.81 5.77 13.72
C ARG A 49 -19.63 5.21 14.54
N GLY A 50 -18.78 4.39 13.92
CA GLY A 50 -17.45 4.07 14.46
C GLY A 50 -17.24 2.65 14.99
N ARG A 51 -17.35 1.62 14.13
CA ARG A 51 -16.44 0.47 14.30
C ARG A 51 -15.14 0.80 13.56
N SER A 52 -14.15 1.23 14.33
CA SER A 52 -12.93 1.91 13.91
C SER A 52 -11.86 0.97 13.32
N CYS A 53 -11.99 -0.34 13.52
CA CYS A 53 -11.13 -1.37 12.92
C CYS A 53 -11.81 -2.76 12.92
N GLY A 54 -11.20 -3.75 12.25
CA GLY A 54 -11.73 -5.13 12.13
C GLY A 54 -11.29 -6.10 13.25
N CYS A 55 -10.68 -5.60 14.32
CA CYS A 55 -10.20 -6.42 15.44
C CYS A 55 -11.35 -6.82 16.38
N VAL A 56 -11.18 -7.95 17.06
CA VAL A 56 -12.22 -8.53 17.94
C VAL A 56 -12.21 -7.90 19.33
N GLU A 57 -11.03 -7.55 19.86
CA GLU A 57 -10.89 -7.16 21.27
C GLU A 57 -10.65 -5.65 21.47
N SER A 58 -9.84 -5.02 20.63
CA SER A 58 -9.53 -3.59 20.72
C SER A 58 -9.07 -3.00 19.39
N CYS A 59 -9.29 -1.69 19.21
CA CYS A 59 -8.69 -0.93 18.13
C CYS A 59 -7.70 0.11 18.69
N LEU A 60 -6.55 0.27 18.03
CA LEU A 60 -5.58 1.33 18.38
C LEU A 60 -6.17 2.73 18.20
N SER A 61 -7.17 2.88 17.34
CA SER A 61 -7.93 4.12 17.15
C SER A 61 -8.90 4.42 18.31
N ASP A 62 -9.08 3.50 19.25
CA ASP A 62 -9.96 3.70 20.40
C ASP A 62 -9.20 4.37 21.54
N LEU A 63 -9.41 5.69 21.69
CA LEU A 63 -8.69 6.51 22.66
C LEU A 63 -9.16 6.33 24.11
N GLY A 64 -10.24 5.58 24.34
CA GLY A 64 -10.83 5.37 25.67
C GLY A 64 -10.05 4.41 26.58
N GLY A 65 -9.09 3.66 26.05
CA GLY A 65 -8.35 2.64 26.82
C GLY A 65 -7.20 3.18 27.67
N SER A 66 -6.66 4.37 27.37
CA SER A 66 -5.53 4.95 28.11
C SER A 66 -5.41 6.46 27.90
N ASN A 67 -5.47 7.21 29.00
CA ASN A 67 -5.26 8.66 29.01
C ASN A 67 -3.85 9.03 28.51
N TRP A 68 -2.83 8.23 28.86
CA TRP A 68 -1.45 8.46 28.41
C TRP A 68 -1.34 8.36 26.89
N PHE A 69 -2.03 7.38 26.30
CA PHE A 69 -2.05 7.12 24.87
C PHE A 69 -2.85 8.19 24.12
N GLN A 70 -4.03 8.55 24.63
CA GLN A 70 -4.87 9.60 24.04
C GLN A 70 -4.12 10.93 23.90
N GLN A 71 -3.26 11.27 24.86
CA GLN A 71 -2.48 12.52 24.82
C GLN A 71 -1.36 12.52 23.77
N ARG A 72 -0.96 11.35 23.26
CA ARG A 72 0.23 11.21 22.39
C ARG A 72 -0.09 10.70 20.99
N TYR A 73 -1.19 9.98 20.85
CA TYR A 73 -1.60 9.44 19.58
C TYR A 73 -2.25 10.53 18.71
N ASP A 74 -1.58 10.88 17.61
CA ASP A 74 -2.14 11.76 16.59
C ASP A 74 -2.62 10.93 15.38
N PRO A 75 -3.94 10.75 15.19
CA PRO A 75 -4.48 10.03 14.03
C PRO A 75 -4.30 10.77 12.70
N GLN A 76 -3.93 12.05 12.71
CA GLN A 76 -3.69 12.83 11.49
C GLN A 76 -2.26 12.71 10.98
N GLN A 77 -1.36 12.14 11.77
CA GLN A 77 0.04 11.99 11.38
C GLN A 77 0.17 11.11 10.14
N GLN A 78 0.91 11.60 9.14
CA GLN A 78 1.12 10.92 7.87
C GLN A 78 2.49 10.24 7.88
N PRO A 79 2.57 8.91 8.04
CA PRO A 79 3.84 8.21 8.23
C PRO A 79 4.67 8.09 6.94
N VAL A 80 4.10 8.45 5.79
CA VAL A 80 4.74 8.30 4.49
C VAL A 80 4.79 9.65 3.80
N LEU A 81 5.99 10.04 3.38
CA LEU A 81 6.21 11.20 2.52
C LEU A 81 5.66 10.93 1.12
N ARG A 82 4.90 11.89 0.62
CA ARG A 82 4.20 11.94 -0.66
C ARG A 82 4.51 13.30 -1.29
N SER A 83 4.31 13.42 -2.60
CA SER A 83 4.53 14.70 -3.29
C SER A 83 3.66 15.85 -2.79
N THR A 84 2.57 15.54 -2.08
CA THR A 84 1.60 16.50 -1.53
C THR A 84 1.89 16.94 -0.10
N ASN A 85 2.77 16.24 0.64
CA ASN A 85 3.12 16.54 2.04
C ASN A 85 4.66 16.60 2.22
N ASN A 86 5.36 17.02 1.17
CA ASN A 86 6.82 17.05 1.10
C ASN A 86 7.45 18.30 1.75
N LEU A 87 6.63 19.26 2.20
CA LEU A 87 7.10 20.44 2.89
C LEU A 87 7.29 20.11 4.37
N MET A 88 8.50 19.71 4.73
CA MET A 88 8.90 19.48 6.12
C MET A 88 9.18 20.83 6.79
N ASP A 89 8.74 21.01 8.03
CA ASP A 89 9.04 22.23 8.78
C ASP A 89 10.56 22.38 8.96
N PRO A 90 11.16 23.57 8.75
CA PRO A 90 12.60 23.76 8.88
C PRO A 90 13.16 23.39 10.26
N THR A 91 12.36 23.49 11.33
CA THR A 91 12.75 23.09 12.68
C THR A 91 12.77 21.57 12.81
N GLU A 92 11.76 20.88 12.28
CA GLU A 92 11.71 19.42 12.23
C GLU A 92 12.85 18.86 11.38
N LEU A 93 13.14 19.49 10.24
CA LEU A 93 14.25 19.10 9.38
C LEU A 93 15.60 19.27 10.08
N ARG A 94 15.78 20.37 10.83
CA ARG A 94 16.99 20.58 11.64
C ARG A 94 17.15 19.54 12.73
N TRP A 95 16.06 19.16 13.41
CA TRP A 95 16.09 18.08 14.41
C TRP A 95 16.51 16.75 13.79
N TRP A 96 16.06 16.46 12.57
CA TRP A 96 16.37 15.20 11.88
C TRP A 96 17.81 15.10 11.33
N LEU A 97 18.44 16.22 10.98
CA LEU A 97 19.77 16.27 10.36
C LEU A 97 20.94 16.30 11.36
N VAL A 98 20.66 16.20 12.66
CA VAL A 98 21.66 16.17 13.74
C VAL A 98 21.81 14.74 14.24
#